data_AF-A0A3D1ZIQ1-F1
#
_entry.id   AF-A0A3D1ZIQ1-F1
#
_cell.length_a   1.000
_cell.length_b   1.000
_cell.length_c   1.000
_cell.angle_alpha   90.00
_cell.angle_beta   90.00
_cell.angle_gamma   90.00
#
_symmetry.space_group_name_H-M   'P 1'
#
loop_
_entity.id
_entity.type
_entity.pdbx_description
1 polymer ?
#
loop_
_entity_poly.entity_id
_entity_poly.type
_entity_poly.pdbx_seq_one_letter_code
_entity_poly.pdbx_strand_id
1 'polypeptide(L)'
;MLPKEVESLWISRLGDDSAGQLVQTQLEGRTLVEAERFSGEFTGVSYLNHYGDDHVKTYQRAGSAASKLNFTDISPHLPNSDLLHVTGITPVLSAACN
;
A
#
# COMPACT_ATOMS: atom_id res chain seq x y z
N MET A 1 14.08 -28.82 6.31
CA MET A 1 14.49 -27.47 5.86
C MET A 1 13.24 -26.63 5.96
N LEU A 2 13.22 -25.59 6.79
CA LEU A 2 12.12 -24.61 6.73
C LEU A 2 12.06 -24.08 5.28
N PRO A 3 10.89 -23.78 4.72
CA PRO A 3 10.85 -23.09 3.43
C PRO A 3 11.76 -21.87 3.54
N LYS A 4 12.60 -21.64 2.52
CA LYS A 4 13.35 -20.38 2.43
C LYS A 4 12.33 -19.26 2.62
N GLU A 5 12.57 -18.40 3.61
CA GLU A 5 11.79 -17.17 3.74
C GLU A 5 11.87 -16.45 2.40
N VAL A 6 10.71 -16.13 1.83
CA VAL A 6 10.62 -15.37 0.59
C VAL A 6 10.88 -13.92 0.95
N GLU A 7 11.97 -13.36 0.43
CA GLU A 7 12.18 -11.91 0.51
C GLU A 7 11.09 -11.21 -0.29
N SER A 8 10.47 -10.20 0.30
CA SER A 8 9.40 -9.43 -0.33
C SER A 8 9.69 -7.95 -0.24
N LEU A 9 9.23 -7.23 -1.25
CA LEU A 9 9.26 -5.78 -1.35
C LEU A 9 7.83 -5.28 -1.50
N TRP A 10 7.41 -4.40 -0.61
CA TRP A 10 6.15 -3.69 -0.72
C TRP A 10 6.40 -2.28 -1.23
N ILE A 11 5.83 -1.97 -2.40
CA ILE A 11 5.94 -0.66 -3.05
C ILE A 11 4.61 0.08 -2.93
N SER A 12 4.64 1.34 -2.49
CA SER A 12 3.44 2.16 -2.33
C SER A 12 3.79 3.66 -2.24
N ARG A 13 2.79 4.49 -1.93
CA ARG A 13 2.96 5.89 -1.52
C ARG A 13 2.17 6.13 -0.24
N LEU A 14 2.71 6.93 0.67
CA LEU A 14 2.09 7.26 1.96
C LEU A 14 1.93 8.77 2.11
N GLY A 15 0.93 9.20 2.89
CA GLY A 15 0.89 10.58 3.36
C GLY A 15 1.94 10.79 4.44
N ASP A 16 2.48 12.02 4.54
CA ASP A 16 3.28 12.41 5.70
C ASP A 16 2.37 12.72 6.91
N ASP A 17 1.70 11.67 7.37
CA ASP A 17 0.74 11.70 8.47
C ASP A 17 0.95 10.49 9.41
N SER A 18 0.24 10.50 10.54
CA SER A 18 0.36 9.45 11.56
C SER A 18 -0.07 8.07 11.06
N ALA A 19 -0.99 8.00 10.10
CA ALA A 19 -1.41 6.76 9.48
C ALA A 19 -0.31 6.19 8.57
N GLY A 20 0.38 7.05 7.80
CA GLY A 20 1.53 6.67 6.99
C GLY A 20 2.69 6.19 7.86
N GLN A 21 2.98 6.90 8.95
CA GLN A 21 3.97 6.45 9.93
C GLN A 21 3.60 5.09 10.52
N LEU A 22 2.33 4.89 10.89
CA LEU A 22 1.86 3.61 11.42
C LEU A 22 2.07 2.47 10.41
N VAL A 23 1.73 2.67 9.13
CA VAL A 23 1.94 1.64 8.10
C VAL A 23 3.42 1.27 7.99
N GLN A 24 4.32 2.25 7.94
CA GLN A 24 5.75 2.00 7.85
C GLN A 24 6.25 1.21 9.07
N THR A 25 5.92 1.65 10.29
CA THR A 25 6.31 0.96 11.52
C THR A 25 5.74 -0.47 11.62
N GLN A 26 4.53 -0.73 11.10
CA GLN A 26 3.96 -2.07 11.14
C GLN A 26 4.62 -3.04 10.15
N LEU A 27 5.20 -2.53 9.07
CA LEU A 27 5.87 -3.33 8.04
C LEU A 27 7.37 -3.53 8.30
N GLU A 28 7.99 -2.67 9.13
CA GLU A 28 9.38 -2.81 9.57
C GLU A 28 9.67 -4.23 10.07
N GLY A 29 10.73 -4.84 9.53
CA GLY A 29 11.16 -6.20 9.87
C GLY A 29 10.28 -7.33 9.30
N ARG A 30 9.21 -7.02 8.54
CA ARG A 30 8.34 -8.02 7.89
C ARG A 30 8.57 -8.14 6.39
N THR A 31 8.92 -7.03 5.75
CA THR A 31 9.17 -6.90 4.31
C THR A 31 10.09 -5.70 4.08
N LEU A 32 10.77 -5.66 2.93
CA LEU A 32 11.34 -4.41 2.45
C LEU A 32 10.20 -3.46 2.08
N VAL A 33 10.40 -2.16 2.30
CA VAL A 33 9.39 -1.12 2.08
C VAL A 33 9.97 -0.03 1.19
N GLU A 34 9.38 0.15 0.02
CA GLU A 34 9.62 1.29 -0.87
C GLU A 34 8.33 2.13 -0.91
N ALA A 35 8.19 3.03 0.08
CA ALA A 35 7.02 3.89 0.18
C ALA A 35 7.39 5.24 0.78
N GLU A 36 7.58 6.24 -0.08
CA GLU A 36 7.83 7.61 0.35
C GLU A 36 6.59 8.22 1.02
N ARG A 37 6.84 9.06 2.05
CA ARG A 37 5.83 9.87 2.72
C ARG A 37 5.80 11.26 2.09
N PHE A 38 4.71 11.60 1.42
CA PHE A 38 4.56 12.85 0.70
C PHE A 38 3.86 13.91 1.55
N SER A 39 4.53 15.06 1.75
CA SER A 39 3.96 16.20 2.47
C SER A 39 2.75 16.77 1.72
N GLY A 40 1.68 17.08 2.45
CA GLY A 40 0.42 17.57 1.88
C GLY A 40 -0.47 16.48 1.26
N GLU A 41 -0.04 15.22 1.28
CA GLU A 41 -0.86 14.07 0.92
C GLU A 41 -1.36 13.34 2.18
N PHE A 42 -2.40 12.51 2.02
CA PHE A 42 -2.95 11.74 3.12
C PHE A 42 -2.90 10.24 2.84
N THR A 43 -2.71 9.45 3.88
CA THR A 43 -2.78 7.99 3.84
C THR A 43 -4.24 7.54 3.86
N GLY A 44 -4.65 6.76 2.86
CA GLY A 44 -6.02 6.27 2.77
C GLY A 44 -6.36 5.30 3.91
N VAL A 45 -7.54 5.47 4.51
CA VAL A 45 -8.01 4.65 5.63
C VAL A 45 -9.33 3.97 5.31
N SER A 46 -9.65 2.93 6.07
CA SER A 46 -10.98 2.33 6.08
C SER A 46 -11.47 2.13 7.50
N TYR A 47 -12.75 2.34 7.71
CA TYR A 47 -13.43 2.08 8.97
C TYR A 47 -14.27 0.82 8.80
N LEU A 48 -14.15 -0.11 9.74
CA LEU A 48 -15.00 -1.29 9.84
C LEU A 48 -15.95 -1.07 11.02
N ASN A 49 -17.23 -0.89 10.72
CA ASN A 49 -18.27 -0.71 11.72
C ASN A 49 -19.02 -2.03 11.92
N HIS A 50 -19.29 -2.35 13.18
CA HIS A 50 -20.00 -3.56 13.60
C HIS A 50 -21.41 -3.19 14.08
N TYR A 51 -22.44 -3.75 13.44
CA TYR A 51 -23.84 -3.52 13.77
C TYR A 51 -24.53 -4.87 14.03
N GLY A 52 -24.43 -5.38 15.26
CA GLY A 52 -24.84 -6.75 15.55
C GLY A 52 -23.97 -7.73 14.74
N ASP A 53 -24.60 -8.56 13.92
CA ASP A 53 -23.92 -9.51 13.03
C ASP A 53 -23.48 -8.88 11.69
N ASP A 54 -23.89 -7.64 11.40
CA ASP A 54 -23.52 -6.94 10.17
C ASP A 54 -22.19 -6.20 10.28
N HIS A 55 -21.44 -6.21 9.17
CA HIS A 55 -20.17 -5.49 9.04
C HIS A 55 -20.22 -4.53 7.86
N VAL A 56 -20.00 -3.23 8.13
CA VAL A 56 -19.98 -2.19 7.10
C VAL A 56 -18.59 -1.59 7.02
N LYS A 57 -17.98 -1.67 5.83
CA LYS A 57 -16.67 -1.09 5.56
C LYS A 57 -16.79 0.19 4.74
N THR A 58 -16.35 1.30 5.31
CA THR A 58 -16.32 2.61 4.65
C THR A 58 -14.89 3.01 4.35
N TYR A 59 -14.63 3.55 3.16
CA TYR A 59 -13.29 3.93 2.72
C TYR A 59 -13.16 5.44 2.61
N GLN A 60 -12.10 6.00 3.21
CA GLN A 60 -11.62 7.35 2.98
C GLN A 60 -10.27 7.25 2.29
N ARG A 61 -10.29 6.96 0.98
CA ARG A 61 -9.09 6.62 0.20
C ARG A 61 -8.99 7.30 -1.17
N ALA A 62 -10.06 7.94 -1.63
CA ALA A 62 -10.07 8.63 -2.92
C ALA A 62 -9.13 9.84 -2.86
N GLY A 63 -8.15 9.92 -3.77
CA GLY A 63 -7.15 10.99 -3.76
C GLY A 63 -6.03 10.82 -2.70
N SER A 64 -5.98 9.68 -2.02
CA SER A 64 -4.88 9.35 -1.10
C SER A 64 -3.54 9.24 -1.81
N ALA A 65 -2.44 9.29 -1.07
CA ALA A 65 -1.09 9.14 -1.62
C ALA A 65 -0.96 7.86 -2.46
N ALA A 66 -1.41 6.73 -1.92
CA ALA A 66 -1.40 5.44 -2.62
C ALA A 66 -2.22 5.46 -3.93
N SER A 67 -3.26 6.31 -4.03
CA SER A 67 -4.03 6.45 -5.27
C SER A 67 -3.30 7.21 -6.39
N LYS A 68 -2.10 7.74 -6.11
CA LYS A 68 -1.23 8.40 -7.09
C LYS A 68 -0.03 7.53 -7.50
N LEU A 69 0.03 6.29 -6.99
CA LEU A 69 1.02 5.29 -7.38
C LEU A 69 0.95 5.09 -8.90
N ASN A 70 2.10 5.07 -9.57
CA ASN A 70 2.16 4.90 -11.01
C ASN A 70 3.39 4.08 -11.42
N PHE A 71 3.53 3.75 -12.72
CA PHE A 71 4.58 2.87 -13.22
C PHE A 71 6.01 3.36 -12.94
N THR A 72 6.27 4.66 -12.79
CA THR A 72 7.62 5.15 -12.46
C THR A 72 8.04 4.74 -11.05
N ASP A 73 7.09 4.56 -10.14
CA ASP A 73 7.36 4.06 -8.78
C ASP A 73 7.71 2.56 -8.79
N ILE A 74 7.27 1.80 -9.80
CA ILE A 74 7.40 0.34 -9.86
C ILE A 74 8.58 -0.11 -10.74
N SER A 75 8.75 0.53 -11.90
CA SER A 75 9.68 0.10 -12.95
C SER A 75 11.14 -0.10 -12.51
N PRO A 76 11.72 0.67 -11.55
CA PRO A 76 13.09 0.43 -11.10
C PRO A 76 13.30 -0.93 -10.42
N HIS A 77 12.23 -1.54 -9.88
CA HIS A 77 12.30 -2.77 -9.08
C HIS A 77 12.03 -4.04 -9.89
N LEU A 78 11.46 -3.92 -11.09
CA LEU A 78 11.09 -5.06 -11.93
C LEU A 78 12.27 -5.94 -12.38
N PRO A 79 13.44 -5.40 -12.79
CA PRO A 79 14.53 -6.24 -13.30
C PRO A 79 15.09 -7.25 -12.30
N ASN A 80 14.96 -6.98 -10.99
CA ASN A 80 15.48 -7.81 -9.91
C ASN A 80 14.39 -8.66 -9.22
N SER A 81 13.16 -8.67 -9.76
CA SER A 81 12.02 -9.35 -9.14
C SER A 81 11.68 -10.65 -9.86
N ASP A 82 11.54 -11.75 -9.11
CA ASP A 82 11.09 -13.04 -9.66
C ASP A 82 9.58 -13.06 -9.96
N LEU A 83 8.79 -12.32 -9.18
CA LEU A 83 7.33 -12.28 -9.26
C LEU A 83 6.80 -10.90 -8.87
N LEU A 84 5.92 -10.35 -9.70
CA LEU A 84 5.11 -9.18 -9.35
C LEU A 84 3.71 -9.64 -8.93
N HIS A 85 3.32 -9.35 -7.69
CA HIS A 85 1.98 -9.61 -7.18
C HIS A 85 1.15 -8.32 -7.15
N VAL A 86 0.03 -8.29 -7.87
CA VAL A 86 -0.92 -7.18 -7.90
C VAL A 86 -2.33 -7.73 -7.76
N THR A 87 -3.20 -7.01 -7.07
CA THR A 87 -4.62 -7.36 -6.93
C THR A 87 -5.48 -6.44 -7.78
N GLY A 88 -6.75 -6.81 -7.97
CA GLY A 88 -7.72 -5.92 -8.63
C GLY A 88 -8.00 -4.60 -7.90
N ILE A 89 -7.53 -4.42 -6.66
CA ILE A 89 -7.73 -3.19 -5.87
C ILE A 89 -6.79 -2.07 -6.35
N THR A 90 -5.55 -2.39 -6.68
CA THR A 90 -4.54 -1.39 -7.08
C THR A 90 -4.96 -0.62 -8.34
N PRO A 91 -5.37 -1.27 -9.45
CA PRO A 91 -5.74 -0.53 -10.66
C PRO A 91 -7.04 0.27 -10.55
N VAL A 92 -7.87 0.02 -9.53
CA VAL A 92 -9.11 0.79 -9.31
C VAL A 92 -8.96 1.90 -8.26
N LEU A 93 -7.75 2.13 -7.74
CA LEU A 93 -7.46 3.25 -6.85
C LEU A 93 -7.66 4.60 -7.53
N SER A 94 -7.18 4.72 -8.77
CA SER A 94 -7.37 5.88 -9.65
C SER A 94 -6.95 5.53 -11.08
N ALA A 95 -7.20 6.45 -12.02
CA ALA A 95 -6.72 6.33 -13.40
C ALA A 95 -5.19 6.40 -13.53
N ALA A 96 -4.48 6.91 -12.51
CA ALA A 96 -3.01 6.98 -12.50
C ALA A 96 -2.36 5.65 -12.12
N CYS A 97 -3.12 4.73 -11.50
CA CYS A 97 -2.64 3.42 -11.06
C CYS A 97 -2.78 2.34 -12.15
N ASN A 98 -2.44 2.65 -13.39
CA ASN A 98 -2.57 1.74 -14.54
C ASN A 98 -1.26 1.06 -14.95
#